data_AF-A0ABD5T3C5-F1
#
_entry.id   AF-A0ABD5T3C5-F1
#
_cell.length_a   1.000
_cell.length_b   1.000
_cell.length_c   1.000
_cell.angle_alpha   90.00
_cell.angle_beta   90.00
_cell.angle_gamma   90.00
#
_symmetry.space_group_name_H-M   'P 1'
#
loop_
_entity.id
_entity.type
_entity.pdbx_description
1 polymer ?
#
loop_
_entity_poly.entity_id
_entity_poly.type
_entity_poly.pdbx_seq_one_letter_code
_entity_poly.pdbx_strand_id
1 'polypeptide(L)'
;MADDYVRRTAITRLEVTDEQRDLLEDTISEWKRGCQLATDMAWGKYNAKSDVQPLAYDDVREHTDLGSQHAILVTHQAAQAITGCIERKAKDKKVSKPTFTAPTV
;
A
#
# COMPACT_ATOMS: atom_id res chain seq x y z
N MET A 1 -30.84 -33.76 7.80
CA MET A 1 -31.28 -32.35 7.90
C MET A 1 -30.05 -31.50 8.15
N ALA A 2 -29.37 -31.08 7.09
CA ALA A 2 -28.22 -30.18 7.18
C ALA A 2 -28.09 -29.51 5.82
N ASP A 3 -28.83 -28.43 5.55
CA ASP A 3 -28.61 -27.68 4.30
C ASP A 3 -29.16 -26.25 4.32
N ASP A 4 -28.63 -25.37 5.18
CA ASP A 4 -28.83 -23.93 4.97
C ASP A 4 -27.71 -23.07 5.60
N TYR A 5 -26.44 -23.46 5.38
CA TYR A 5 -25.32 -22.64 5.87
C TYR A 5 -24.97 -21.53 4.87
N VAL A 6 -25.53 -20.35 5.09
CA VAL A 6 -25.20 -19.14 4.32
C VAL A 6 -23.81 -18.63 4.73
N ARG A 7 -22.90 -18.54 3.75
CA ARG A 7 -21.57 -17.94 3.96
C ARG A 7 -21.71 -16.42 4.05
N ARG A 8 -21.08 -15.81 5.08
CA ARG A 8 -21.01 -14.35 5.27
C ARG A 8 -20.18 -13.58 4.22
N THR A 9 -19.68 -14.26 3.19
CA THR A 9 -18.79 -13.68 2.17
C THR A 9 -19.44 -13.84 0.81
N ALA A 10 -19.75 -12.73 0.16
CA ALA A 10 -20.19 -12.68 -1.23
C ALA A 10 -19.02 -12.27 -2.12
N ILE A 11 -18.88 -12.92 -3.28
CA ILE A 11 -17.93 -12.51 -4.31
C ILE A 11 -18.66 -11.50 -5.19
N THR A 12 -18.25 -10.24 -5.11
CA THR A 12 -18.73 -9.16 -5.98
C THR A 12 -17.68 -8.85 -7.03
N ARG A 13 -18.12 -8.59 -8.27
CA ARG A 13 -17.28 -8.08 -9.34
C ARG A 13 -17.78 -6.70 -9.72
N LEU A 14 -16.86 -5.79 -10.02
CA LEU A 14 -17.20 -4.53 -10.65
C LEU A 14 -17.52 -4.81 -12.12
N GLU A 15 -18.65 -4.29 -12.60
CA GLU A 15 -18.94 -4.27 -14.03
C GLU A 15 -18.18 -3.08 -14.62
N VAL A 16 -17.10 -3.39 -15.34
CA VAL A 16 -16.17 -2.42 -15.91
C VAL A 16 -15.86 -2.78 -17.35
N THR A 17 -15.59 -1.78 -18.18
CA THR A 17 -15.02 -2.01 -19.51
C THR A 17 -13.57 -2.49 -19.39
N ASP A 18 -13.03 -3.07 -20.46
CA ASP A 18 -11.62 -3.48 -20.50
C ASP A 18 -10.69 -2.28 -20.23
N GLU A 19 -10.98 -1.11 -20.80
CA GLU A 19 -10.23 0.13 -20.56
C GLU A 19 -10.25 0.56 -19.09
N GLN A 20 -11.41 0.48 -18.42
CA GLN A 20 -11.53 0.82 -17.00
C GLN A 20 -10.79 -0.18 -16.12
N ARG A 21 -10.81 -1.46 -16.49
CA ARG A 21 -10.06 -2.51 -15.80
C ARG A 21 -8.57 -2.26 -15.91
N ASP A 22 -8.07 -1.98 -17.11
CA ASP A 22 -6.64 -1.73 -17.33
C ASP A 22 -6.17 -0.49 -16.55
N LEU A 23 -6.95 0.60 -16.60
CA LEU A 23 -6.66 1.82 -15.80
C LEU A 23 -6.62 1.55 -14.29
N LEU A 24 -7.51 0.69 -13.78
CA LEU A 24 -7.52 0.29 -12.38
C LEU A 24 -6.27 -0.51 -12.01
N GLU A 25 -5.89 -1.49 -12.82
CA GLU A 25 -4.71 -2.33 -12.61
C GLU A 25 -3.40 -1.51 -12.69
N ASP A 26 -3.33 -0.54 -13.59
CA ASP A 26 -2.21 0.41 -13.71
C ASP A 26 -2.13 1.29 -12.46
N THR A 27 -3.27 1.82 -11.99
CA THR A 27 -3.33 2.62 -10.76
C THR A 27 -2.87 1.82 -9.53
N ILE A 28 -3.28 0.55 -9.42
CA ILE A 28 -2.83 -0.36 -8.36
C ILE A 28 -1.32 -0.60 -8.46
N SER A 29 -0.80 -0.75 -9.67
CA SER A 29 0.63 -0.96 -9.92
C SER A 29 1.47 0.25 -9.51
N GLU A 30 1.05 1.44 -9.89
CA GLU A 30 1.69 2.70 -9.51
C GLU A 30 1.56 2.98 -8.01
N TRP A 31 0.44 2.63 -7.39
CA TRP A 31 0.28 2.71 -5.93
C TRP A 31 1.30 1.83 -5.19
N LYS A 32 1.46 0.56 -5.61
CA LYS A 32 2.44 -0.36 -5.02
C LYS A 32 3.87 0.18 -5.20
N ARG A 33 4.18 0.68 -6.39
CA ARG A 33 5.48 1.29 -6.70
C ARG A 33 5.75 2.50 -5.81
N GLY A 34 4.79 3.40 -5.66
CA GLY A 34 4.90 4.58 -4.78
C GLY A 34 5.09 4.18 -3.31
N CYS A 35 4.33 3.19 -2.82
CA CYS A 35 4.50 2.66 -1.46
C CYS A 35 5.89 2.05 -1.23
N GLN A 36 6.38 1.29 -2.22
CA GLN A 36 7.70 0.66 -2.15
C GLN A 36 8.81 1.72 -2.15
N LEU A 37 8.73 2.72 -3.03
CA LEU A 37 9.70 3.82 -3.10
C LEU A 37 9.77 4.58 -1.77
N ALA A 38 8.63 5.02 -1.23
CA ALA A 38 8.58 5.72 0.04
C ALA A 38 9.11 4.85 1.20
N THR A 39 8.81 3.54 1.18
CA THR A 39 9.33 2.60 2.18
C THR A 39 10.84 2.45 2.09
N ASP A 40 11.38 2.34 0.87
CA ASP A 40 12.81 2.18 0.63
C ASP A 40 13.60 3.40 1.11
N MET A 41 13.05 4.61 0.95
CA MET A 41 13.63 5.85 1.43
C MET A 41 13.59 5.97 2.96
N ALA A 42 12.46 5.61 3.57
CA ALA A 42 12.20 5.80 5.00
C ALA A 42 12.68 4.66 5.90
N TRP A 43 12.85 3.43 5.38
CA TRP A 43 13.17 2.25 6.18
C TRP A 43 14.43 2.44 7.01
N GLY A 44 14.30 2.23 8.33
CA GLY A 44 15.38 2.40 9.30
C GLY A 44 15.69 3.86 9.68
N LYS A 45 14.99 4.85 9.12
CA LYS A 45 15.16 6.28 9.41
C LYS A 45 13.93 6.91 10.05
N TYR A 46 12.76 6.70 9.44
CA TYR A 46 11.51 7.33 9.86
C TYR A 46 10.32 6.38 9.75
N ASN A 47 9.32 6.57 10.61
CA ASN A 47 8.07 5.83 10.57
C ASN A 47 6.84 6.71 10.84
N ALA A 48 7.01 7.97 11.25
CA ALA A 48 5.92 8.91 11.42
C ALA A 48 5.52 9.51 10.07
N LYS A 49 4.21 9.68 9.85
CA LYS A 49 3.68 10.26 8.60
C LYS A 49 4.24 11.66 8.32
N SER A 50 4.42 12.46 9.37
CA SER A 50 4.98 13.81 9.32
C SER A 50 6.41 13.86 8.78
N ASP A 51 7.17 12.77 8.91
CA ASP A 51 8.57 12.70 8.50
C ASP A 51 8.71 12.01 7.14
N VAL A 52 7.92 10.94 6.90
CA VAL A 52 7.98 10.17 5.65
C VAL A 52 7.43 10.97 4.46
N GLN A 53 6.38 11.77 4.66
CA GLN A 53 5.80 12.57 3.58
C GLN A 53 6.79 13.59 2.99
N PRO A 54 7.40 14.52 3.75
CA PRO A 54 8.36 15.46 3.18
C PRO A 54 9.63 14.77 2.66
N LEU A 55 9.95 13.57 3.14
CA LEU A 55 11.09 12.80 2.63
C LEU A 55 10.85 12.23 1.23
N ALA A 56 9.64 11.75 0.93
CA ALA A 56 9.39 10.88 -0.23
C ALA A 56 8.35 11.42 -1.21
N TYR A 57 7.60 12.46 -0.87
CA TYR A 57 6.50 12.95 -1.71
C TYR A 57 6.96 13.37 -3.11
N ASP A 58 8.06 14.12 -3.22
CA ASP A 58 8.56 14.60 -4.51
C ASP A 58 9.07 13.46 -5.39
N ASP A 59 9.87 12.53 -4.84
CA ASP A 59 10.31 11.32 -5.55
C ASP A 59 9.14 10.45 -6.01
N VAL A 60 8.10 10.31 -5.19
CA VAL A 60 6.88 9.60 -5.58
C VAL A 60 6.20 10.32 -6.75
N ARG A 61 6.09 11.65 -6.71
CA ARG A 61 5.49 12.44 -7.79
C ARG A 61 6.30 12.41 -9.08
N GLU A 62 7.62 12.27 -8.98
CA GLU A 62 8.53 12.21 -10.13
C GLU A 62 8.56 10.81 -10.77
N HIS A 63 8.51 9.76 -9.95
CA HIS A 63 8.75 8.39 -10.40
C HIS A 63 7.48 7.55 -10.52
N THR A 64 6.30 8.13 -10.32
CA THR A 64 5.01 7.45 -10.52
C THR A 64 4.00 8.34 -11.24
N ASP A 65 2.98 7.71 -11.81
CA ASP A 65 1.86 8.44 -12.43
C ASP A 65 0.78 8.87 -11.41
N LEU A 66 1.10 8.78 -10.11
CA LEU A 66 0.16 9.12 -9.03
C LEU A 66 -0.06 10.63 -8.93
N GLY A 67 -1.33 11.04 -8.93
CA GLY A 67 -1.72 12.41 -8.58
C GLY A 67 -1.36 12.78 -7.13
N SER A 68 -1.38 14.09 -6.82
CA SER A 68 -0.92 14.64 -5.53
C SER A 68 -1.53 13.97 -4.30
N GLN A 69 -2.85 13.70 -4.32
CA GLN A 69 -3.52 13.03 -3.21
C GLN A 69 -3.01 11.60 -3.01
N HIS A 70 -2.86 10.83 -4.09
CA HIS A 70 -2.34 9.47 -3.99
C HIS A 70 -0.87 9.46 -3.56
N ALA A 71 -0.07 10.40 -4.05
CA ALA A 71 1.33 10.55 -3.64
C ALA A 71 1.46 10.79 -2.12
N ILE A 72 0.58 11.62 -1.52
CA ILE A 72 0.53 11.77 -0.07
C ILE A 72 0.16 10.45 0.60
N LEU A 73 -0.90 9.79 0.13
CA LEU A 73 -1.41 8.58 0.79
C LEU A 73 -0.43 7.39 0.72
N VAL A 74 0.35 7.23 -0.35
CA VAL A 74 1.38 6.18 -0.39
C VAL A 74 2.49 6.41 0.63
N THR A 75 2.86 7.67 0.91
CA THR A 75 3.83 7.96 2.00
C THR A 75 3.25 7.60 3.36
N HIS A 76 1.94 7.79 3.56
CA HIS A 76 1.26 7.41 4.80
C HIS A 76 1.19 5.90 4.95
N GLN A 77 0.94 5.18 3.85
CA GLN A 77 0.90 3.73 3.81
C GLN A 77 2.29 3.13 4.12
N ALA A 78 3.35 3.70 3.55
CA ALA A 78 4.73 3.33 3.88
C ALA A 78 5.02 3.53 5.38
N ALA A 79 4.69 4.69 5.94
CA ALA A 79 4.85 4.99 7.36
C ALA A 79 4.11 3.98 8.28
N GLN A 80 2.88 3.60 7.91
CA GLN A 80 2.10 2.58 8.63
C GLN A 80 2.74 1.20 8.56
N ALA A 81 3.21 0.78 7.37
CA ALA A 81 3.88 -0.51 7.21
C ALA A 81 5.18 -0.60 8.05
N ILE A 82 5.98 0.47 8.06
CA ILE A 82 7.20 0.57 8.87
C ILE A 82 6.85 0.51 10.37
N THR A 83 5.83 1.26 10.80
CA THR A 83 5.35 1.24 12.19
C THR A 83 4.91 -0.16 12.61
N GLY A 84 4.17 -0.88 11.76
CA GLY A 84 3.79 -2.27 12.02
C GLY A 84 5.00 -3.21 12.18
N CYS A 85 6.08 -3.00 11.42
CA CYS A 85 7.33 -3.74 11.61
C CYS A 85 8.00 -3.40 12.95
N ILE A 86 8.02 -2.13 13.36
CA ILE A 86 8.58 -1.72 14.67
C ILE A 86 7.80 -2.37 15.82
N GLU A 87 6.48 -2.33 15.78
CA GLU A 87 5.62 -2.97 16.79
C GLU A 87 5.83 -4.49 16.86
N ARG A 88 6.02 -5.14 15.71
CA ARG A 88 6.34 -6.58 15.66
C ARG A 88 7.72 -6.86 16.26
N LYS A 89 8.72 -6.04 15.95
CA LYS A 89 10.07 -6.15 16.51
C LYS A 89 10.07 -5.98 18.03
N ALA A 90 9.27 -5.05 18.56
CA ALA A 90 9.09 -4.84 20.00
C ALA A 90 8.46 -6.05 20.72
N LYS A 91 7.85 -6.98 19.98
CA LYS A 91 7.30 -8.26 20.47
C LYS A 91 8.24 -9.44 20.15
N ASP A 92 9.54 -9.18 20.02
CA ASP A 92 10.59 -10.14 19.67
C ASP A 92 10.36 -10.94 18.38
N LYS A 93 9.53 -10.41 17.46
CA LYS A 93 9.31 -11.06 16.16
C LYS A 93 10.39 -10.63 15.17
N LYS A 94 10.87 -11.59 14.38
CA LYS A 94 11.73 -11.30 13.23
C LYS A 94 10.96 -10.45 12.22
N VAL A 95 11.59 -9.36 11.76
CA VAL A 95 11.04 -8.44 10.77
C VAL A 95 12.08 -8.14 9.69
N SER A 96 11.58 -7.82 8.50
CA SER A 96 12.35 -7.32 7.35
C SER A 96 11.70 -6.05 6.84
N LYS A 97 12.39 -5.33 5.93
CA LYS A 97 11.80 -4.20 5.21
C LYS A 97 10.48 -4.65 4.55
N PRO A 98 9.38 -3.86 4.65
CA PRO A 98 8.13 -4.17 3.98
C PRO A 98 8.30 -4.28 2.46
N THR A 99 7.47 -5.12 1.83
CA THR A 99 7.39 -5.21 0.37
C THR A 99 5.93 -5.25 -0.07
N PHE A 100 5.55 -4.35 -0.97
CA PHE A 100 4.17 -4.20 -1.44
C PHE A 100 3.88 -5.09 -2.65
N THR A 101 3.47 -6.34 -2.38
CA THR A 101 3.26 -7.38 -3.41
C THR A 101 1.82 -7.85 -3.55
N ALA A 102 0.92 -7.43 -2.67
CA ALA A 102 -0.48 -7.84 -2.74
C ALA A 102 -1.08 -7.43 -4.09
N PRO A 103 -1.89 -8.28 -4.73
CA PRO A 103 -2.61 -7.91 -5.96
C PRO A 103 -3.75 -6.91 -5.68
N THR A 104 -3.92 -6.50 -4.44
CA THR A 104 -4.96 -5.59 -3.96
C THR A 104 -4.33 -4.49 -3.13
N VAL A 105 -4.93 -3.31 -3.17
CA VAL A 105 -4.60 -2.15 -2.33
C VAL A 105 -5.46 -2.08 -1.09
#